data_AF-A0A7W6IGP3-F1
#
_entry.id   AF-A0A7W6IGP3-F1
#
_cell.length_a   1.000
_cell.length_b   1.000
_cell.length_c   1.000
_cell.angle_alpha   90.00
_cell.angle_beta   90.00
_cell.angle_gamma   90.00
#
_symmetry.space_group_name_H-M   'P 1'
#
loop_
_entity.id
_entity.type
_entity.pdbx_description
1 polymer ?
#
loop_
_entity_poly.entity_id
_entity_poly.type
_entity_poly.pdbx_seq_one_letter_code
_entity_poly.pdbx_strand_id
1 'polypeptide(L)'
;MQQTFDMTQEKIDRYGDINGDYDIIHYDHDYAVQRGFRGTLAHGPHLSAFTCDLALKKYGADWFRHGRLRTKWIAPVCPGDDLVVELAGDGTITETVNGAPVVVGSATIEKD
;
A
#
# COMPACT_ATOMS: atom_id res chain seq x y z
N MET A 1 9.19 -10.54 7.47
CA MET A 1 9.42 -9.27 8.19
C MET A 1 8.14 -8.48 8.15
N GLN A 2 7.86 -7.69 9.17
CA GLN A 2 6.58 -6.97 9.30
C GLN A 2 6.83 -5.55 9.82
N GLN A 3 6.02 -4.61 9.35
CA GLN A 3 5.98 -3.24 9.86
C GLN A 3 4.55 -2.70 9.83
N THR A 4 4.21 -1.85 10.79
CA THR A 4 2.92 -1.16 10.83
C THR A 4 3.10 0.30 10.42
N PHE A 5 2.15 0.81 9.66
CA PHE A 5 2.10 2.20 9.21
C PHE A 5 0.73 2.79 9.55
N ASP A 6 0.72 3.89 10.28
CA ASP A 6 -0.50 4.69 10.49
C ASP A 6 -0.88 5.39 9.18
N MET A 7 -2.08 5.15 8.67
CA MET A 7 -2.56 5.75 7.43
C MET A 7 -3.28 7.06 7.73
N THR A 8 -2.67 8.19 7.35
CA THR A 8 -3.27 9.52 7.56
C THR A 8 -3.74 10.12 6.25
N GLN A 9 -4.72 11.04 6.31
CA GLN A 9 -5.15 11.80 5.13
C GLN A 9 -3.97 12.57 4.52
N GLU A 10 -3.09 13.15 5.34
CA GLU A 10 -1.89 13.85 4.86
C GLU A 10 -0.99 12.96 3.99
N LYS A 11 -0.79 11.68 4.36
CA LYS A 11 0.00 10.75 3.54
C LYS A 11 -0.69 10.48 2.20
N ILE A 12 -2.02 10.35 2.21
CA ILE A 12 -2.82 10.12 1.00
C ILE A 12 -2.72 11.34 0.09
N ASP A 13 -2.93 12.54 0.63
CA ASP A 13 -2.86 13.80 -0.11
C ASP A 13 -1.51 13.99 -0.77
N ARG A 14 -0.42 13.81 0.02
CA ARG A 14 0.95 13.93 -0.48
C ARG A 14 1.30 12.88 -1.52
N TYR A 15 0.72 11.67 -1.44
CA TYR A 15 0.92 10.67 -2.48
C TYR A 15 0.24 11.10 -3.79
N GLY A 16 -0.96 11.66 -3.69
CA GLY A 16 -1.67 12.30 -4.80
C GLY A 16 -0.84 13.35 -5.54
N ASP A 17 -0.16 14.22 -4.79
CA ASP A 17 0.74 15.22 -5.38
C ASP A 17 1.93 14.60 -6.13
N ILE A 18 2.41 13.44 -5.68
CA ILE A 18 3.55 12.74 -6.31
C ILE A 18 3.11 11.99 -7.56
N ASN A 19 1.98 11.27 -7.50
CA ASN A 19 1.53 10.41 -8.60
C ASN A 19 0.64 11.14 -9.62
N GLY A 20 0.14 12.34 -9.30
CA GLY A 20 -0.74 13.14 -10.14
C GLY A 20 -2.18 12.60 -10.25
N ASP A 21 -2.57 11.70 -9.34
CA ASP A 21 -3.92 11.15 -9.26
C ASP A 21 -4.76 12.02 -8.33
N TYR A 22 -5.59 12.88 -8.92
CA TYR A 22 -6.48 13.77 -8.18
C TYR A 22 -7.94 13.28 -8.20
N ASP A 23 -8.19 11.97 -8.29
CA ASP A 23 -9.55 11.44 -8.18
C ASP A 23 -10.16 11.85 -6.81
N ILE A 24 -11.32 12.49 -6.87
CA ILE A 24 -12.06 13.01 -5.72
C ILE A 24 -12.30 11.96 -4.62
N ILE A 25 -12.33 10.66 -4.96
CA ILE A 25 -12.47 9.57 -3.99
C ILE A 25 -11.37 9.55 -2.91
N HIS A 26 -10.21 10.16 -3.18
CA HIS A 26 -9.08 10.23 -2.26
C HIS A 26 -9.15 11.44 -1.31
N TYR A 27 -9.97 12.44 -1.60
CA TYR A 27 -9.92 13.77 -0.95
C TYR A 27 -11.24 14.22 -0.33
N ASP A 28 -12.38 13.79 -0.89
CA ASP A 28 -13.70 14.21 -0.43
C ASP A 28 -14.37 13.10 0.38
N HIS A 29 -14.53 13.36 1.68
CA HIS A 29 -15.11 12.41 2.62
C HIS A 29 -16.57 12.08 2.28
N ASP A 30 -17.39 13.09 2.03
CA ASP A 30 -18.83 12.93 1.81
C ASP A 30 -19.09 12.19 0.50
N TYR A 31 -18.32 12.51 -0.55
CA TYR A 31 -18.34 11.78 -1.81
C TYR A 31 -17.98 10.31 -1.61
N ALA A 32 -16.90 10.01 -0.88
CA ALA A 32 -16.50 8.61 -0.65
C ALA A 32 -17.53 7.82 0.18
N VAL A 33 -18.11 8.45 1.20
CA VAL A 33 -19.21 7.87 1.99
C VAL A 33 -20.45 7.61 1.14
N GLN A 34 -20.82 8.55 0.25
CA GLN A 34 -21.94 8.36 -0.68
C GLN A 34 -21.73 7.16 -1.62
N ARG A 35 -20.47 6.80 -1.90
CA ARG A 35 -20.09 5.62 -2.71
C ARG A 35 -20.01 4.32 -1.91
N GLY A 36 -20.31 4.37 -0.60
CA GLY A 36 -20.38 3.21 0.28
C GLY A 36 -19.08 2.88 1.01
N PHE A 37 -18.09 3.78 1.00
CA PHE A 37 -16.85 3.61 1.75
C PHE A 37 -16.97 4.22 3.16
N ARG A 38 -16.00 3.90 4.03
CA ARG A 38 -15.89 4.46 5.40
C ARG A 38 -15.47 5.94 5.41
N GLY A 39 -14.94 6.44 4.30
CA GLY A 39 -14.35 7.75 4.12
C GLY A 39 -13.49 7.74 2.85
N THR A 40 -12.62 8.73 2.72
CA THR A 40 -11.60 8.80 1.66
C THR A 40 -10.72 7.55 1.66
N LEU A 41 -10.17 7.23 0.49
CA LEU A 41 -9.38 6.02 0.28
C LEU A 41 -7.92 6.35 -0.01
N ALA A 42 -6.99 5.52 0.46
CA ALA A 42 -5.64 5.55 -0.06
C ALA A 42 -5.62 5.13 -1.54
N HIS A 43 -4.78 5.77 -2.36
CA HIS A 43 -4.52 5.32 -3.73
C HIS A 43 -3.98 3.88 -3.70
N GLY A 44 -4.48 3.00 -4.55
CA GLY A 44 -3.99 1.61 -4.61
C GLY A 44 -2.44 1.52 -4.69
N PRO A 45 -1.81 2.21 -5.66
CA PRO A 45 -0.35 2.25 -5.78
C PRO A 45 0.40 2.80 -4.55
N HIS A 46 -0.22 3.63 -3.73
CA HIS A 46 0.37 4.13 -2.47
C HIS A 46 0.73 2.98 -1.54
N LEU A 47 -0.16 1.98 -1.43
CA LEU A 47 0.04 0.83 -0.55
C LEU A 47 1.33 0.05 -0.91
N SER A 48 1.62 -0.04 -2.21
CA SER A 48 2.83 -0.69 -2.73
C SER A 48 4.13 -0.01 -2.28
N ALA A 49 4.11 1.27 -1.91
CA ALA A 49 5.29 1.96 -1.41
C ALA A 49 5.79 1.37 -0.07
N PHE A 50 4.88 0.96 0.81
CA PHE A 50 5.24 0.36 2.09
C PHE A 50 5.87 -1.02 1.93
N THR A 51 5.34 -1.82 1.01
CA THR A 51 5.98 -3.07 0.61
C THR A 51 7.38 -2.82 0.02
N CYS A 52 7.56 -1.79 -0.82
CA CYS A 52 8.87 -1.45 -1.38
C CYS A 52 9.90 -1.07 -0.30
N ASP A 53 9.50 -0.41 0.78
CA ASP A 53 10.38 -0.14 1.93
C ASP A 53 10.88 -1.45 2.58
N LEU A 54 9.99 -2.43 2.79
CA LEU A 54 10.36 -3.75 3.31
C LEU A 54 11.22 -4.54 2.33
N ALA A 55 10.90 -4.49 1.04
CA ALA A 55 11.68 -5.15 0.00
C ALA A 55 13.09 -4.57 -0.11
N LEU A 56 13.24 -3.25 -0.01
CA LEU A 56 14.55 -2.60 0.04
C LEU A 56 15.36 -3.04 1.26
N LYS A 57 14.73 -3.14 2.44
CA LYS A 57 15.41 -3.65 3.65
C LYS A 57 15.82 -5.12 3.51
N LYS A 58 15.00 -5.94 2.83
CA LYS A 58 15.25 -7.38 2.65
C LYS A 58 16.31 -7.67 1.60
N TYR A 59 16.21 -7.04 0.43
CA TYR A 59 17.00 -7.37 -0.75
C TYR A 59 18.12 -6.35 -1.02
N GLY A 60 18.16 -5.24 -0.29
CA GLY A 60 19.17 -4.20 -0.48
C GLY A 60 19.11 -3.57 -1.87
N ALA A 61 20.26 -3.13 -2.36
CA ALA A 61 20.38 -2.42 -3.64
C ALA A 61 19.97 -3.26 -4.86
N ASP A 62 19.94 -4.59 -4.74
CA ASP A 62 19.46 -5.49 -5.81
C ASP A 62 17.98 -5.24 -6.12
N TRP A 63 17.19 -4.78 -5.13
CA TRP A 63 15.78 -4.44 -5.34
C TRP A 63 15.57 -3.41 -6.46
N PHE A 64 16.47 -2.43 -6.59
CA PHE A 64 16.34 -1.38 -7.60
C PHE A 64 16.59 -1.85 -9.04
N ARG A 65 17.25 -3.00 -9.22
CA ARG A 65 17.62 -3.51 -10.55
C ARG A 65 16.86 -4.77 -10.95
N HIS A 66 16.65 -5.65 -9.97
CA HIS A 66 16.11 -6.99 -10.17
C HIS A 66 14.82 -7.20 -9.38
N GLY A 67 14.32 -6.17 -8.71
CA GLY A 67 13.09 -6.22 -7.93
C GLY A 67 11.87 -6.35 -8.83
N ARG A 68 11.02 -7.31 -8.50
CA ARG A 68 9.68 -7.42 -9.09
C ARG A 68 8.63 -7.35 -8.00
N LEU A 69 7.68 -6.45 -8.25
CA LEU A 69 6.52 -6.25 -7.39
C LEU A 69 5.26 -6.64 -8.16
N ARG A 70 4.43 -7.48 -7.54
CA ARG A 70 3.08 -7.78 -8.01
C ARG A 70 2.12 -7.63 -6.84
N THR A 71 1.17 -6.71 -6.94
CA THR A 71 0.18 -6.46 -5.90
C THR A 71 -1.23 -6.54 -6.47
N LYS A 72 -2.16 -6.95 -5.63
CA LYS A 72 -3.60 -6.85 -5.87
C LYS A 72 -4.22 -6.16 -4.66
N TRP A 73 -4.84 -5.00 -4.88
CA TRP A 73 -5.57 -4.26 -3.87
C TRP A 73 -7.00 -4.84 -3.81
N ILE A 74 -7.31 -5.54 -2.71
CA ILE A 74 -8.54 -6.34 -2.58
C ILE A 74 -9.56 -5.72 -1.65
N ALA A 75 -9.18 -4.71 -0.86
CA ALA A 75 -10.09 -3.94 -0.02
C ALA A 75 -9.57 -2.50 0.21
N PRO A 76 -10.46 -1.52 0.48
CA PRO A 76 -10.07 -0.15 0.73
C PRO A 76 -9.26 0.01 2.03
N VAL A 77 -8.35 0.97 2.03
CA VAL A 77 -7.62 1.46 3.21
C VAL A 77 -7.99 2.94 3.39
N CYS A 78 -8.41 3.32 4.59
CA CYS A 78 -8.91 4.66 4.91
C CYS A 78 -7.97 5.39 5.88
N PRO A 79 -8.05 6.72 6.00
CA PRO A 79 -7.43 7.44 7.10
C PRO A 79 -7.83 6.86 8.46
N GLY A 80 -6.86 6.77 9.38
CA GLY A 80 -7.00 6.19 10.71
C GLY A 80 -6.82 4.66 10.77
N ASP A 81 -6.61 3.99 9.65
CA ASP A 81 -6.29 2.56 9.64
C ASP A 81 -4.80 2.32 9.99
N ASP A 82 -4.54 1.34 10.85
CA ASP A 82 -3.20 0.78 11.06
C ASP A 82 -2.93 -0.27 9.98
N LEU A 83 -2.14 0.09 8.97
CA LEU A 83 -1.75 -0.82 7.89
C LEU A 83 -0.56 -1.66 8.33
N VAL A 84 -0.78 -2.96 8.51
CA VAL A 84 0.27 -3.93 8.81
C VAL A 84 0.75 -4.56 7.50
N VAL A 85 2.02 -4.36 7.16
CA VAL A 85 2.64 -4.88 5.94
C VAL A 85 3.58 -6.01 6.33
N GLU A 86 3.35 -7.20 5.79
CA GLU A 86 4.20 -8.37 5.95
C GLU A 86 4.82 -8.78 4.62
N LEU A 87 6.14 -8.99 4.63
CA LEU A 87 6.90 -9.61 3.56
C LEU A 87 7.52 -10.91 4.08
N ALA A 88 6.98 -12.04 3.66
CA ALA A 88 7.43 -13.37 4.03
C ALA A 88 8.80 -13.72 3.42
N GLY A 89 9.42 -14.80 3.90
CA GLY A 89 10.75 -15.24 3.46
C GLY A 89 10.82 -15.58 1.97
N ASP A 90 9.76 -16.19 1.44
CA ASP A 90 9.60 -16.55 0.02
C ASP A 90 9.23 -15.36 -0.90
N GLY A 91 8.99 -14.18 -0.33
CA GLY A 91 8.59 -12.99 -1.07
C GLY A 91 7.08 -12.76 -1.11
N THR A 92 6.26 -13.60 -0.48
CA THR A 92 4.82 -13.35 -0.36
C THR A 92 4.56 -12.07 0.42
N ILE A 93 3.64 -11.23 -0.10
CA ILE A 93 3.17 -10.00 0.55
C ILE A 93 1.75 -10.23 1.07
N THR A 94 1.52 -9.85 2.32
CA THR A 94 0.18 -9.61 2.87
C THR A 94 0.18 -8.27 3.57
N GLU A 95 -0.73 -7.39 3.17
CA GLU A 95 -1.03 -6.17 3.92
C GLU A 95 -2.41 -6.31 4.54
N THR A 96 -2.55 -5.95 5.82
CA THR A 96 -3.81 -6.09 6.57
C THR A 96 -4.18 -4.83 7.32
N VAL A 97 -5.48 -4.65 7.53
CA VAL A 97 -6.08 -3.69 8.45
C VAL A 97 -7.01 -4.47 9.38
N ASN A 98 -6.85 -4.32 10.70
CA ASN A 98 -7.59 -5.10 11.70
C ASN A 98 -7.53 -6.63 11.47
N GLY A 99 -6.40 -7.13 10.95
CA GLY A 99 -6.20 -8.54 10.63
C GLY A 99 -6.89 -9.03 9.34
N ALA A 100 -7.66 -8.19 8.66
CA ALA A 100 -8.26 -8.51 7.36
C ALA A 100 -7.33 -8.08 6.22
N PRO A 101 -7.14 -8.91 5.16
CA PRO A 101 -6.22 -8.59 4.09
C PRO A 101 -6.78 -7.51 3.17
N VAL A 102 -5.97 -6.49 2.90
CA VAL A 102 -6.27 -5.36 1.99
C VAL A 102 -5.40 -5.38 0.73
N VAL A 103 -4.19 -5.95 0.83
CA VAL A 103 -3.32 -6.22 -0.32
C VAL A 103 -2.76 -7.64 -0.21
N VAL A 104 -2.71 -8.33 -1.34
CA VAL A 104 -1.98 -9.59 -1.50
C VAL A 104 -1.05 -9.51 -2.69
N GLY A 105 0.09 -10.18 -2.64
CA GLY A 105 1.07 -10.06 -3.70
C GLY A 105 2.37 -10.82 -3.49
N SER A 106 3.37 -10.44 -4.29
CA SER A 106 4.75 -10.87 -4.12
C SER A 106 5.74 -9.72 -4.38
N ALA A 107 6.80 -9.66 -3.58
CA ALA A 107 8.00 -8.86 -3.82
C ALA A 107 9.21 -9.79 -3.86
N THR A 108 9.80 -9.96 -5.04
CA THR A 108 10.86 -10.96 -5.29
C THR A 108 12.01 -10.34 -6.09
N ILE A 109 13.15 -11.02 -6.09
CA ILE A 109 14.25 -10.72 -6.99
C ILE A 109 14.17 -11.68 -8.18
N GLU A 110 14.06 -11.14 -9.39
CA GLU A 110 14.15 -11.89 -10.65
C GLU A 110 15.47 -11.50 -11.31
N LYS A 111 16.40 -12.46 -11.42
CA LYS A 111 17.64 -12.28 -12.16
C LYS A 111 17.43 -12.81 -13.57
N ASP A 112 17.75 -11.98 -14.55
CA ASP A 112 17.79 -12.37 -15.96
C ASP A 112 18.77 -13.53 -16.22
#